data_AF-A0A380NPB0-F1
#
_entry.id   AF-A0A380NPB0-F1
#
_cell.length_a   1.000
_cell.length_b   1.000
_cell.length_c   1.000
_cell.angle_alpha   90.00
_cell.angle_beta   90.00
_cell.angle_gamma   90.00
#
_symmetry.space_group_name_H-M   'P 1'
#
loop_
_entity.id
_entity.type
_entity.pdbx_description
1 polymer ?
#
loop_
_entity_poly.entity_id
_entity_poly.type
_entity_poly.pdbx_seq_one_letter_code
_entity_poly.pdbx_strand_id
1 'polypeptide(L)'
;MKTNELLALQELTQAQREYVLLKVTNQKDTGMAYLWWFIFGVHYFYLKKPIINLLYWITASGFGIWAVIDLFRIPGMVRRYNEQLLKEAILEAKNLYPNQSL
;
A
#
# COMPACT_ATOMS: atom_id res chain seq x y z
N MET A 1 8.97 -4.43 -7.37
CA MET A 1 9.84 -3.97 -6.27
C MET A 1 10.93 -3.11 -6.89
N LYS A 2 11.04 -1.84 -6.52
CA LYS A 2 11.98 -0.88 -7.15
C LYS A 2 13.40 -1.09 -6.61
N THR A 3 14.41 -0.65 -7.36
CA THR A 3 15.83 -0.66 -6.96
C THR A 3 16.06 -0.05 -5.57
N ASN A 4 15.39 1.05 -5.24
CA ASN A 4 15.52 1.70 -3.93
C ASN A 4 15.05 0.83 -2.75
N GLU A 5 14.07 -0.05 -2.99
CA GLU A 5 13.58 -0.99 -1.97
C GLU A 5 14.59 -2.12 -1.77
N LEU A 6 15.23 -2.58 -2.85
CA LEU A 6 16.27 -3.61 -2.79
C LEU A 6 17.51 -3.11 -2.03
N LEU A 7 17.90 -1.84 -2.23
CA LEU A 7 18.99 -1.21 -1.49
C LEU A 7 18.67 -1.14 0.01
N ALA A 8 17.45 -0.76 0.38
CA ALA A 8 17.02 -0.74 1.79
C ALA A 8 17.01 -2.14 2.42
N LEU A 9 16.73 -3.20 1.65
CA LEU A 9 16.79 -4.59 2.14
C LEU A 9 18.22 -5.12 2.28
N GLN A 10 19.18 -4.57 1.53
CA GLN A 10 20.60 -4.95 1.61
C GLN A 10 21.25 -4.48 2.92
N GLU A 11 20.79 -3.37 3.47
CA GLU A 11 21.26 -2.82 4.76
C GLU A 11 20.69 -3.56 5.99
N LEU A 12 19.71 -4.45 5.81
CA LEU A 12 19.07 -5.20 6.90
C LEU A 12 19.77 -6.52 7.21
N THR A 13 19.72 -6.89 8.48
CA THR A 13 20.15 -8.19 9.00
C THR A 13 19.26 -9.30 8.43
N GLN A 14 19.71 -10.57 8.50
CA GLN A 14 18.93 -11.66 7.94
C GLN A 14 17.52 -11.79 8.57
N ALA A 15 17.41 -11.70 9.91
CA ALA A 15 16.10 -11.82 10.55
C ALA A 15 15.21 -10.59 10.30
N GLN A 16 15.80 -9.39 10.25
CA GLN A 16 15.05 -8.18 9.89
C GLN A 16 14.51 -8.27 8.46
N ARG A 17 15.33 -8.75 7.51
CA ARG A 17 14.93 -8.92 6.11
C ARG A 17 13.79 -9.93 5.97
N GLU A 18 13.89 -11.08 6.64
CA GLU A 18 12.86 -12.13 6.58
C GLU A 18 11.50 -11.59 7.05
N TYR A 19 11.49 -10.87 8.17
CA TYR A 19 10.28 -10.21 8.68
C TYR A 19 9.68 -9.22 7.67
N VAL A 20 10.52 -8.36 7.07
CA VAL A 20 10.07 -7.39 6.07
C VAL A 20 9.48 -8.08 4.85
N LEU A 21 10.14 -9.13 4.35
CA LEU A 21 9.64 -9.90 3.19
C LEU A 21 8.29 -10.54 3.48
N LEU A 22 8.10 -11.11 4.68
CA LEU A 22 6.82 -11.66 5.10
C LEU A 22 5.72 -10.59 5.18
N LYS A 23 6.02 -9.38 5.63
CA LYS A 23 5.01 -8.31 5.71
C LYS A 23 4.70 -7.69 4.35
N VAL A 24 5.71 -7.51 3.50
CA VAL A 24 5.59 -6.91 2.16
C VAL A 24 4.95 -7.87 1.15
N THR A 25 4.96 -9.19 1.40
CA THR A 25 4.25 -10.16 0.56
C THR A 25 2.76 -9.82 0.37
N ASN A 26 2.14 -9.17 1.36
CA ASN A 26 0.74 -8.73 1.34
C ASN A 26 0.56 -7.30 0.80
N GLN A 27 1.47 -6.86 -0.07
CA GLN A 27 1.35 -5.60 -0.80
C GLN A 27 0.07 -5.59 -1.66
N LYS A 28 -0.49 -4.40 -1.85
CA LYS A 28 -1.72 -4.20 -2.61
C LYS A 28 -1.43 -4.20 -4.09
N ASP A 29 -2.30 -4.88 -4.84
CA ASP A 29 -2.22 -4.94 -6.29
C ASP A 29 -3.04 -3.82 -6.94
N THR A 30 -2.50 -3.25 -8.01
CA THR A 30 -3.16 -2.13 -8.71
C THR A 30 -4.36 -2.63 -9.53
N GLY A 31 -4.26 -3.81 -10.13
CA GLY A 31 -5.36 -4.43 -10.86
C GLY A 31 -6.54 -4.77 -9.95
N MET A 32 -6.27 -5.31 -8.76
CA MET A 32 -7.29 -5.53 -7.74
C MET A 32 -7.95 -4.23 -7.30
N ALA A 33 -7.18 -3.15 -7.12
CA ALA A 33 -7.75 -1.85 -6.81
C ALA A 33 -8.71 -1.34 -7.90
N TYR A 34 -8.39 -1.55 -9.19
CA TYR A 34 -9.30 -1.25 -10.30
C TYR A 34 -10.54 -2.15 -10.32
N LEU A 35 -10.40 -3.44 -10.02
CA LEU A 35 -11.52 -4.37 -9.94
C LEU A 35 -12.53 -3.92 -8.88
N TRP A 36 -12.04 -3.57 -7.68
CA TRP A 36 -12.87 -3.04 -6.60
C TRP A 36 -13.49 -1.68 -6.92
N TRP A 37 -12.79 -0.84 -7.69
CA TRP A 37 -13.29 0.45 -8.16
C TRP A 37 -14.45 0.25 -9.15
N PHE A 38 -14.28 -0.60 -10.15
CA PHE A 38 -15.23 -0.77 -11.24
C PHE A 38 -16.52 -1.50 -10.81
N ILE A 39 -16.41 -2.56 -10.00
CA ILE A 39 -17.58 -3.38 -9.64
C ILE A 39 -18.42 -2.73 -8.53
N PHE A 40 -17.77 -2.27 -7.46
CA PHE A 40 -18.47 -1.85 -6.23
C PHE A 40 -18.13 -0.42 -5.79
N GLY A 41 -17.19 0.26 -6.44
CA GLY A 41 -16.70 1.56 -5.98
C GLY A 41 -16.02 1.50 -4.61
N VAL A 42 -15.53 0.34 -4.16
CA VAL A 42 -14.97 0.11 -2.81
C VAL A 42 -13.44 0.14 -2.76
N HIS A 43 -12.79 0.64 -3.80
CA HIS A 43 -11.33 0.66 -3.89
C HIS A 43 -10.64 1.44 -2.75
N TYR A 44 -11.29 2.42 -2.11
CA TYR A 44 -10.74 3.08 -0.92
C TYR A 44 -10.74 2.14 0.30
N PHE A 45 -11.71 1.23 0.44
CA PHE A 45 -11.65 0.19 1.48
C PHE A 45 -10.46 -0.74 1.27
N TYR A 46 -10.20 -1.16 0.02
CA TYR A 46 -9.04 -1.99 -0.30
C TYR A 46 -7.70 -1.34 0.09
N LEU A 47 -7.64 -0.02 0.00
CA LEU A 47 -6.49 0.83 0.37
C LEU A 47 -6.52 1.32 1.83
N LYS A 48 -7.34 0.70 2.70
CA LYS A 48 -7.51 1.04 4.12
C LYS A 48 -7.93 2.50 4.38
N LYS A 49 -8.78 3.07 3.53
CA LYS A 49 -9.32 4.44 3.63
C LYS A 49 -10.86 4.44 3.71
N PRO A 50 -11.47 3.90 4.79
CA PRO A 50 -12.91 3.69 4.88
C PRO A 50 -13.72 5.00 4.87
N ILE A 51 -13.23 6.05 5.54
CA ILE A 51 -13.90 7.36 5.61
C ILE A 51 -14.01 7.98 4.21
N ILE A 52 -12.95 7.88 3.40
CA ILE A 52 -12.94 8.42 2.03
C ILE A 52 -13.91 7.64 1.15
N ASN A 53 -14.00 6.31 1.34
CA ASN A 53 -14.99 5.50 0.63
C ASN A 53 -16.43 5.92 0.96
N LEU A 54 -16.71 6.27 2.22
CA LEU A 54 -18.03 6.73 2.62
C LEU A 54 -18.36 8.08 1.96
N LEU A 55 -17.41 9.03 1.93
CA LEU A 55 -17.56 10.26 1.15
C LEU A 55 -17.77 9.97 -0.35
N TYR A 56 -17.08 8.96 -0.90
CA TYR A 56 -17.27 8.48 -2.29
C TYR A 56 -18.69 8.08 -2.60
N TRP A 57 -19.34 7.38 -1.68
CA TRP A 57 -20.74 7.02 -1.84
C TRP A 57 -21.70 8.19 -1.59
N ILE A 58 -21.46 9.01 -0.55
CA ILE A 58 -22.33 10.16 -0.23
C ILE A 58 -22.34 11.19 -1.36
N THR A 59 -21.19 11.41 -2.01
CA THR A 59 -21.09 12.30 -3.18
C THR A 59 -21.64 11.67 -4.47
N ALA A 60 -22.22 10.47 -4.40
CA ALA A 60 -22.69 9.68 -5.55
C ALA A 60 -21.62 9.54 -6.64
N SER A 61 -20.37 9.25 -6.25
CA SER A 61 -19.22 9.21 -7.16
C SER A 61 -18.99 10.51 -7.96
N GLY A 62 -19.49 11.66 -7.47
CA GLY A 62 -19.31 12.99 -8.06
C GLY A 62 -19.79 13.12 -9.51
N PHE A 63 -20.94 12.55 -9.86
CA PHE A 63 -21.45 12.48 -11.25
C PHE A 63 -20.52 11.75 -12.23
N GLY A 64 -19.66 10.85 -11.74
CA GLY A 64 -18.69 10.12 -12.57
C GLY A 64 -17.40 10.90 -12.84
N ILE A 65 -17.36 12.21 -12.62
CA ILE A 65 -16.12 13.01 -12.73
C ILE A 65 -15.10 12.51 -11.71
N TRP A 66 -15.54 12.23 -10.48
CA TRP A 66 -14.63 11.73 -9.47
C TRP A 66 -14.12 10.32 -9.81
N ALA A 67 -14.96 9.46 -10.38
CA ALA A 67 -14.54 8.17 -10.90
C ALA A 67 -13.44 8.30 -11.99
N VAL A 68 -13.57 9.26 -12.91
CA VAL A 68 -12.55 9.54 -13.94
C VAL A 68 -11.23 10.04 -13.32
N ILE A 69 -11.29 10.87 -12.28
CA ILE A 69 -10.09 11.29 -11.56
C ILE A 69 -9.42 10.10 -10.87
N ASP A 70 -10.21 9.16 -10.34
CA ASP A 70 -9.70 7.98 -9.65
C ASP A 70 -8.95 7.02 -10.58
N LEU A 71 -9.32 6.96 -11.87
CA LEU A 71 -8.58 6.23 -12.91
C LEU A 71 -7.09 6.60 -12.94
N PHE A 72 -6.75 7.88 -12.79
CA PHE A 72 -5.34 8.32 -12.75
C PHE A 72 -4.73 8.24 -11.36
N ARG A 73 -5.55 8.26 -10.30
CA ARG A 73 -5.06 8.27 -8.91
C ARG A 73 -4.78 6.89 -8.36
N ILE A 74 -5.53 5.85 -8.75
CA ILE A 74 -5.42 4.49 -8.20
C ILE A 74 -3.97 3.97 -8.22
N PRO A 75 -3.22 4.03 -9.33
CA PRO A 75 -1.83 3.57 -9.35
C PRO A 75 -0.93 4.32 -8.37
N GLY A 76 -1.16 5.63 -8.21
CA GLY A 76 -0.45 6.47 -7.24
C GLY A 76 -0.81 6.11 -5.79
N MET A 77 -2.08 5.81 -5.51
CA MET A 77 -2.52 5.40 -4.18
C MET A 77 -1.98 4.04 -3.77
N VAL A 78 -2.03 3.06 -4.66
CA VAL A 78 -1.49 1.71 -4.43
C VAL A 78 0.01 1.78 -4.19
N ARG A 79 0.74 2.53 -5.03
CA ARG A 79 2.18 2.74 -4.85
C ARG A 79 2.50 3.36 -3.49
N ARG A 80 1.82 4.45 -3.12
CA ARG A 80 2.03 5.11 -1.81
C ARG A 80 1.73 4.18 -0.64
N TYR A 81 0.67 3.38 -0.75
CA TYR A 81 0.32 2.40 0.29
C TYR A 81 1.41 1.33 0.44
N ASN A 82 1.91 0.78 -0.65
CA ASN A 82 2.97 -0.24 -0.62
C ASN A 82 4.30 0.34 -0.10
N GLU A 83 4.64 1.57 -0.49
CA GLU A 83 5.83 2.27 0.03
C GLU A 83 5.72 2.54 1.54
N GLN A 84 4.53 2.86 2.05
CA GLN A 84 4.27 3.00 3.49
C GLN A 84 4.37 1.66 4.21
N LEU A 85 3.77 0.60 3.66
CA LEU A 85 3.83 -0.75 4.21
C LEU A 85 5.27 -1.24 4.37
N LEU A 86 6.12 -0.99 3.36
CA LEU A 86 7.55 -1.34 3.41
C LEU A 86 8.27 -0.57 4.53
N LYS A 87 8.05 0.75 4.64
CA LYS A 87 8.68 1.56 5.69
C LYS A 87 8.26 1.10 7.09
N GLU A 88 6.98 0.85 7.30
CA GLU A 88 6.45 0.31 8.55
C GLU A 88 7.05 -1.06 8.87
N ALA A 89 7.16 -1.95 7.88
CA ALA A 89 7.79 -3.25 8.05
C ALA A 89 9.25 -3.15 8.47
N ILE A 90 10.02 -2.24 7.86
CA ILE A 90 11.44 -2.02 8.20
C ILE A 90 11.59 -1.47 9.63
N LEU A 91 10.75 -0.51 10.01
CA LEU A 91 10.78 0.07 11.36
C LEU A 91 10.41 -0.97 12.42
N GLU A 92 9.37 -1.76 12.18
CA GLU A 92 8.98 -2.85 13.07
C GLU A 92 10.07 -3.92 13.18
N ALA A 93 10.70 -4.30 12.06
CA ALA A 93 11.83 -5.24 12.06
C ALA A 93 12.98 -4.75 12.95
N LYS A 94 13.37 -3.48 12.83
CA LYS A 94 14.43 -2.87 13.65
C LYS A 94 14.08 -2.84 15.13
N ASN A 95 12.81 -2.55 15.46
CA ASN A 95 12.33 -2.54 16.84
C ASN A 95 12.26 -3.95 17.45
N LEU A 96 11.90 -4.96 16.65
CA LEU A 96 11.80 -6.35 17.10
C LEU A 96 13.17 -7.05 17.24
N TYR A 97 14.14 -6.67 16.41
CA TYR A 97 15.49 -7.24 16.40
C TYR A 97 16.57 -6.16 16.62
N PRO A 98 16.59 -5.49 17.79
CA PRO A 98 17.48 -4.36 18.04
C PRO A 98 18.97 -4.75 18.12
N ASN A 99 19.26 -5.98 18.56
CA ASN A 99 20.63 -6.45 18.83
C ASN A 99 21.28 -7.18 17.65
N GLN A 100 20.69 -7.12 16.46
CA GLN A 100 21.24 -7.77 15.26
C GLN A 100 21.96 -6.80 14.33
N SER A 101 22.13 -5.52 14.68
CA SER A 101 22.77 -4.52 13.84
C SER A 101 24.08 -5.03 13.22
N LEU A 102 24.25 -4.79 11.91
CA LEU A 102 25.36 -5.19 11.04
C LEU A 102 26.72 -5.32 11.74
#